data_AF-A0A820H3E6-F1
#
_entry.id   AF-A0A820H3E6-F1
#
_cell.length_a   1.000
_cell.length_b   1.000
_cell.length_c   1.000
_cell.angle_alpha   90.00
_cell.angle_beta   90.00
_cell.angle_gamma   90.00
#
_symmetry.space_group_name_H-M   'P 1'
#
loop_
_entity.id
_entity.type
_entity.pdbx_description
1 polymer ?
#
loop_
_entity_poly.entity_id
_entity_poly.type
_entity_poly.pdbx_seq_one_letter_code
_entity_poly.pdbx_strand_id
1 'polypeptide(L)'
;VQRELDKQLTMMILIQDIFTFITLLPIMTLGFISLNPNTTRNPVIEAQFQLANVIAVMFYYLYFSSPFYVYICVSERFRQQLKYVLLDNHLHRWRQRKINVNQIFPQT
;
A
#
# COMPACT_ATOMS: atom_id res chain seq x y z
N VAL A 1 -20.01 -10.69 19.83
CA VAL A 1 -18.54 -10.58 19.78
C VAL A 1 -17.94 -11.56 18.76
N GLN A 2 -18.12 -12.86 18.92
CA GLN A 2 -17.57 -13.88 17.99
C GLN A 2 -18.04 -13.71 16.55
N ARG A 3 -19.36 -13.53 16.34
CA ARG A 3 -19.96 -13.27 15.02
C ARG A 3 -19.48 -11.96 14.34
N GLU A 4 -19.08 -10.98 15.14
CA GLU A 4 -18.54 -9.72 14.63
C GLU A 4 -17.08 -9.90 14.19
N LEU A 5 -16.32 -10.69 14.96
CA LEU A 5 -14.96 -11.10 14.61
C LEU A 5 -14.93 -11.91 13.30
N ASP A 6 -15.86 -12.84 13.13
CA ASP A 6 -15.96 -13.65 11.90
C ASP A 6 -16.31 -12.81 10.67
N LYS A 7 -17.19 -11.81 10.82
CA LYS A 7 -17.49 -10.84 9.76
C LYS A 7 -16.27 -10.01 9.39
N GLN A 8 -15.53 -9.53 10.39
CA GLN A 8 -14.29 -8.77 10.16
C GLN A 8 -13.24 -9.61 9.45
N LEU A 9 -13.05 -10.86 9.86
CA LEU A 9 -12.12 -11.79 9.19
C LEU A 9 -12.54 -12.06 7.74
N THR A 10 -13.82 -12.33 7.50
CA THR A 10 -14.35 -12.57 6.16
C THR A 10 -14.18 -11.35 5.27
N MET A 11 -14.47 -10.16 5.79
CA MET A 11 -14.27 -8.90 5.06
C MET A 11 -12.79 -8.64 4.75
N MET A 12 -11.90 -8.99 5.69
CA MET A 12 -10.46 -8.88 5.52
C MET A 12 -9.96 -9.74 4.35
N ILE A 13 -10.38 -11.02 4.31
CA ILE A 13 -10.04 -11.95 3.24
C ILE A 13 -10.62 -11.47 1.90
N LEU A 14 -11.89 -11.05 1.88
CA LEU A 14 -12.55 -10.59 0.65
C LEU A 14 -11.82 -9.39 0.02
N ILE A 15 -11.43 -8.40 0.83
CA ILE A 15 -10.68 -7.24 0.32
C ILE A 15 -9.30 -7.66 -0.16
N GLN A 16 -8.64 -8.57 0.55
CA GLN A 16 -7.34 -9.08 0.16
C GLN A 16 -7.40 -9.81 -1.19
N ASP A 17 -8.43 -10.63 -1.41
CA ASP A 17 -8.64 -11.32 -2.68
C ASP A 17 -8.87 -10.33 -3.82
N ILE A 18 -9.76 -9.35 -3.64
CA ILE A 18 -10.01 -8.31 -4.64
C ILE A 18 -8.72 -7.57 -5.00
N PHE A 19 -7.94 -7.16 -3.98
CA PHE A 19 -6.69 -6.44 -4.21
C PHE A 19 -5.64 -7.32 -4.91
N THR A 20 -5.59 -8.60 -4.55
CA THR A 20 -4.71 -9.60 -5.19
C THR A 20 -5.06 -9.76 -6.67
N PHE A 21 -6.35 -9.88 -7.01
CA PHE A 21 -6.77 -9.94 -8.41
C PHE A 21 -6.38 -8.69 -9.18
N ILE A 22 -6.64 -7.50 -8.64
CA ILE A 22 -6.33 -6.22 -9.32
C ILE A 22 -4.82 -6.06 -9.55
N THR A 23 -3.99 -6.47 -8.58
CA THR A 23 -2.53 -6.30 -8.65
C THR A 23 -1.83 -7.36 -9.50
N LEU A 24 -2.33 -8.61 -9.54
CA LEU A 24 -1.74 -9.70 -10.33
C LEU A 24 -2.25 -9.75 -11.77
N LEU A 25 -3.46 -9.28 -12.04
CA LEU A 25 -4.04 -9.38 -13.39
C LEU A 25 -3.17 -8.70 -14.47
N PRO A 26 -2.58 -7.50 -14.27
CA PRO A 26 -1.73 -6.86 -15.27
C PRO A 26 -0.47 -7.67 -15.63
N ILE A 27 0.19 -8.28 -14.64
CA ILE A 27 1.42 -9.05 -14.92
C ILE A 27 1.09 -10.37 -15.61
N MET A 28 -0.02 -11.00 -15.25
CA MET A 28 -0.48 -12.24 -15.90
C MET A 28 -0.88 -11.99 -17.35
N THR A 29 -1.64 -10.92 -17.64
CA THR A 29 -2.06 -10.59 -19.01
C THR A 29 -0.88 -10.25 -19.91
N LEU A 30 0.09 -9.46 -19.42
CA LEU A 30 1.32 -9.19 -20.18
C LEU A 30 2.17 -10.45 -20.37
N GLY A 31 2.20 -11.34 -19.37
CA GLY A 31 2.81 -12.67 -19.50
C GLY A 31 2.23 -13.44 -20.70
N PHE A 32 0.90 -13.53 -20.80
CA PHE A 32 0.24 -14.16 -21.95
C PHE A 32 0.53 -13.46 -23.29
N ILE A 33 0.54 -12.12 -23.32
CA ILE A 33 0.82 -11.35 -24.55
C ILE A 33 2.28 -11.54 -25.00
N SER A 34 3.21 -11.72 -24.06
CA SER A 34 4.64 -11.95 -24.35
C SER A 34 4.89 -13.24 -25.13
N LEU A 35 3.98 -14.22 -25.06
CA LEU A 35 4.04 -15.46 -25.82
C LEU A 35 3.81 -15.25 -27.33
N ASN A 36 3.27 -14.09 -27.73
CA ASN A 36 3.08 -13.76 -29.14
C ASN A 36 4.38 -13.16 -29.75
N PRO A 37 5.04 -13.86 -30.68
CA PRO A 37 6.30 -13.41 -31.28
C PRO A 37 6.14 -12.16 -32.15
N ASN A 38 4.91 -11.78 -32.52
CA ASN A 38 4.67 -10.54 -33.26
C ASN A 38 4.84 -9.28 -32.40
N THR A 39 4.82 -9.42 -31.07
CA THR A 39 4.95 -8.30 -30.12
C THR A 39 6.33 -7.64 -30.17
N THR A 40 7.39 -8.41 -30.48
CA THR A 40 8.78 -7.92 -30.55
C THR A 40 9.24 -7.58 -31.97
N ARG A 41 8.39 -7.80 -32.98
CA ARG A 41 8.75 -7.57 -34.39
C ARG A 41 8.59 -6.10 -34.80
N ASN A 42 7.72 -5.36 -34.12
CA ASN A 42 7.49 -3.95 -34.35
C ASN A 42 8.07 -3.12 -33.19
N PRO A 43 9.04 -2.23 -33.43
CA PRO A 43 9.71 -1.48 -32.37
C PRO A 43 8.78 -0.56 -31.57
N VAL A 44 7.69 -0.08 -32.18
CA VAL A 44 6.70 0.77 -31.49
C VAL A 44 5.87 -0.06 -30.50
N ILE A 45 5.45 -1.26 -30.92
CA ILE A 45 4.68 -2.18 -30.08
C ILE A 45 5.56 -2.70 -28.93
N GLU A 46 6.83 -2.99 -29.22
CA GLU A 46 7.80 -3.41 -28.22
C GLU A 46 8.00 -2.34 -27.14
N ALA A 47 8.16 -1.06 -27.52
CA ALA A 47 8.30 0.03 -26.55
C ALA A 47 7.05 0.21 -25.67
N GLN A 48 5.86 0.11 -26.26
CA GLN A 48 4.60 0.14 -25.51
C GLN A 48 4.48 -1.05 -24.55
N PHE A 49 4.89 -2.24 -24.99
CA PHE A 49 4.89 -3.43 -24.17
C PHE A 49 5.87 -3.34 -22.99
N GLN A 50 7.06 -2.79 -23.21
CA GLN A 50 8.04 -2.55 -22.14
C GLN A 50 7.50 -1.55 -21.10
N LEU A 51 6.88 -0.45 -21.54
CA LEU A 51 6.25 0.51 -20.64
C LEU A 51 5.11 -0.13 -19.83
N ALA A 52 4.25 -0.90 -20.49
CA ALA A 52 3.20 -1.65 -19.81
C ALA A 52 3.76 -2.64 -18.78
N ASN A 53 4.88 -3.30 -19.09
CA ASN A 53 5.56 -4.21 -18.18
C ASN A 53 6.10 -3.49 -16.94
N VAL A 54 6.73 -2.32 -17.11
CA VAL A 54 7.17 -1.51 -15.96
C VAL A 54 5.99 -1.15 -15.06
N ILE A 55 4.86 -0.71 -15.63
CA ILE A 55 3.65 -0.40 -14.86
C ILE A 55 3.12 -1.66 -14.16
N ALA A 56 3.01 -2.79 -14.85
CA ALA A 56 2.55 -4.04 -14.26
C ALA A 56 3.44 -4.54 -13.13
N VAL A 57 4.76 -4.35 -13.24
CA VAL A 57 5.71 -4.65 -12.16
C VAL A 57 5.49 -3.73 -10.96
N MET A 58 5.18 -2.44 -11.17
CA MET A 58 4.79 -1.56 -10.06
C MET A 58 3.52 -2.03 -9.36
N PHE A 59 2.50 -2.46 -10.12
CA PHE A 59 1.29 -3.08 -9.54
C PHE A 59 1.60 -4.39 -8.81
N TYR A 60 2.51 -5.21 -9.33
CA TYR A 60 2.97 -6.41 -8.66
C TYR A 60 3.66 -6.08 -7.33
N TYR A 61 4.46 -5.03 -7.24
CA TYR A 61 5.04 -4.62 -5.95
C TYR A 61 3.98 -4.14 -4.94
N LEU A 62 2.88 -3.53 -5.41
CA LEU A 62 1.76 -3.16 -4.52
C LEU A 62 1.11 -4.38 -3.86
N TYR A 63 1.18 -5.56 -4.47
CA TYR A 63 0.71 -6.82 -3.87
C TYR A 63 1.33 -7.07 -2.49
N PHE A 64 2.64 -6.82 -2.32
CA PHE A 64 3.32 -7.02 -1.03
C PHE A 64 2.85 -6.03 0.05
N SER A 65 2.34 -4.87 -0.35
CA SER A 65 1.73 -3.90 0.56
C SER A 65 0.23 -4.13 0.79
N SER A 66 -0.39 -5.12 0.13
CA SER A 66 -1.82 -5.41 0.25
C SER A 66 -2.29 -5.66 1.69
N PRO A 67 -1.56 -6.38 2.57
CA PRO A 67 -2.04 -6.61 3.93
C PRO A 67 -2.18 -5.31 4.71
N PHE A 68 -1.27 -4.35 4.49
CA PHE A 68 -1.32 -3.04 5.13
C PHE A 68 -2.59 -2.27 4.75
N TYR A 69 -2.95 -2.24 3.47
CA TYR A 69 -4.19 -1.60 3.02
C TYR A 69 -5.44 -2.29 3.58
N VAL A 70 -5.43 -3.63 3.61
CA VAL A 70 -6.50 -4.45 4.18
C VAL A 70 -6.71 -4.11 5.67
N TYR A 71 -5.63 -4.04 6.46
CA TYR A 71 -5.72 -3.67 7.88
C TYR A 71 -6.22 -2.24 8.10
N ILE A 72 -5.82 -1.28 7.26
CA ILE A 72 -6.34 0.10 7.32
C ILE A 72 -7.86 0.15 7.05
N CYS A 73 -8.33 -0.60 6.06
CA CYS A 73 -9.73 -0.57 5.65
C CYS A 73 -10.66 -1.28 6.64
N VAL A 74 -10.25 -2.43 7.17
CA VAL A 74 -11.13 -3.29 7.98
C VAL A 74 -10.94 -3.10 9.48
N SER A 75 -9.71 -2.92 9.96
CA SER A 75 -9.43 -2.93 11.39
C SER A 75 -9.51 -1.53 12.00
N GLU A 76 -10.61 -1.26 12.70
CA GLU A 76 -10.75 -0.02 13.49
C GLU A 76 -9.67 0.13 14.55
N ARG A 77 -9.30 -0.97 15.22
CA ARG A 77 -8.25 -0.96 16.24
C ARG A 77 -6.91 -0.56 15.64
N PHE A 78 -6.56 -1.12 14.47
CA PHE A 78 -5.34 -0.75 13.77
C PHE A 78 -5.35 0.73 13.37
N ARG A 79 -6.46 1.25 12.85
CA ARG A 79 -6.59 2.68 12.52
C ARG A 79 -6.41 3.58 13.74
N GLN A 80 -7.00 3.20 14.88
CA GLN A 80 -6.85 3.97 16.12
C GLN A 80 -5.39 3.94 16.59
N GLN A 81 -4.76 2.77 16.65
CA GLN A 81 -3.35 2.64 17.01
C GLN A 81 -2.43 3.43 16.08
N LEU A 82 -2.69 3.39 14.77
CA LEU A 82 -1.95 4.17 13.78
C LEU A 82 -2.09 5.67 14.03
N LYS A 83 -3.32 6.16 14.29
CA LYS A 83 -3.57 7.56 14.66
C LYS A 83 -2.81 7.95 15.93
N TYR A 84 -2.85 7.12 16.96
CA TYR A 84 -2.12 7.37 18.20
C TYR A 84 -0.62 7.45 17.95
N VAL A 85 -0.02 6.47 17.26
CA VAL A 85 1.43 6.48 16.97
C VAL A 85 1.85 7.68 16.14
N LEU A 86 1.05 8.08 15.14
CA LEU A 86 1.36 9.25 14.30
C LEU A 86 1.23 10.56 15.07
N LEU A 87 0.15 10.73 15.83
CA LEU A 87 -0.12 11.94 16.60
C LEU A 87 0.83 12.07 17.80
N ASP A 88 1.04 10.99 18.55
CA ASP A 88 1.89 11.00 19.74
C ASP A 88 3.36 11.27 19.38
N ASN A 89 3.88 10.64 18.32
CA ASN A 89 5.23 10.96 17.83
C ASN A 89 5.36 12.41 17.39
N HIS A 90 4.35 12.96 16.70
CA HIS A 90 4.37 14.35 16.27
C HIS A 90 4.31 15.31 17.47
N LEU A 91 3.41 15.05 18.43
CA LEU A 91 3.24 15.85 19.64
C LEU A 91 4.48 15.79 20.53
N HIS A 92 5.09 14.62 20.68
CA HIS A 92 6.30 14.42 21.45
C HIS A 92 7.48 15.17 20.84
N ARG A 93 7.69 15.08 19.52
CA ARG A 93 8.74 15.87 18.81
C ARG A 93 8.52 17.37 18.96
N TRP A 94 7.27 17.83 18.87
CA TRP A 94 6.96 19.25 19.04
C TRP A 94 7.23 19.73 20.48
N ARG A 95 6.88 18.91 21.49
CA ARG A 95 7.16 19.21 22.90
C ARG A 95 8.67 19.27 23.18
N GLN A 96 9.44 18.32 22.63
CA GLN A 96 10.90 18.31 22.72
C GLN A 96 11.52 19.59 22.11
N ARG A 97 11.03 20.04 20.95
CA ARG A 97 11.47 21.31 20.34
C ARG A 97 11.17 22.51 21.23
N LYS A 98 9.99 22.58 21.85
CA LYS A 98 9.66 23.66 22.80
C LYS A 98 10.58 23.68 24.01
N ILE A 99 10.89 22.52 24.58
CA ILE A 99 11.81 22.42 25.73
C ILE A 99 13.21 22.90 25.36
N ASN A 100 13.75 22.45 24.21
CA ASN A 100 15.05 22.91 23.74
C ASN A 100 15.07 24.42 23.47
N VAL A 101 14.02 24.99 22.86
CA VAL A 101 13.95 26.45 22.63
C VAL A 101 13.91 27.21 23.95
N ASN A 102 13.15 26.76 24.95
CA ASN A 102 13.09 27.41 26.26
C ASN A 102 14.40 27.28 27.05
N GLN A 103 15.21 26.23 26.82
CA GLN A 103 16.55 26.11 27.40
C GLN A 103 17.57 27.05 26.75
N ILE A 104 17.41 27.36 25.46
CA ILE A 104 18.31 28.26 24.71
C ILE A 104 17.91 29.74 24.91
N PHE A 105 16.61 30.02 25.00
CA PHE A 105 16.04 31.36 25.22
C PHE A 105 15.04 31.32 26.37
N PRO A 106 15.50 31.35 27.63
CA PRO A 106 14.59 31.43 28.77
C PRO A 106 13.83 32.76 28.70
N GLN A 107 12.50 32.68 28.63
CA GLN A 107 11.67 33.88 28.72
C GLN A 107 11.75 34.40 30.16
N THR A 108 12.37 35.57 30.33
CA THR A 108 12.44 36.36 31.56
C THR A 108 11.10 36.96 31.92
#